data_AF-A0A1E7U436-F1
#
_entry.id   AF-A0A1E7U436-F1
#
_cell.length_a   1.000
_cell.length_b   1.000
_cell.length_c   1.000
_cell.angle_alpha   90.00
_cell.angle_beta   90.00
_cell.angle_gamma   90.00
#
_symmetry.space_group_name_H-M   'P 1'
#
loop_
_entity.id
_entity.type
_entity.pdbx_description
1 polymer ?
#
loop_
_entity_poly.entity_id
_entity_poly.type
_entity_poly.pdbx_seq_one_letter_code
_entity_poly.pdbx_strand_id
1 'polypeptide(L)' 'MNWRITLFPLALVIAGCSTPPNQIVPFRDGVLRAMTYTQASDYCSAKSQEPKWLGKAPAESGVLFQCQ' A
#
# COMPACT_ATOMS: atom_id res chain seq x y z
N MET A 1 -8.47 45.42 23.95
CA MET A 1 -7.47 45.64 22.87
C MET A 1 -6.11 45.69 23.55
N ASN A 2 -5.21 44.72 23.45
CA ASN A 2 -4.66 44.00 22.28
C ASN A 2 -4.32 42.55 22.72
N TRP A 3 -4.96 41.44 22.31
CA TRP A 3 -4.98 40.75 21.00
C TRP A 3 -3.57 40.68 20.40
N ARG A 4 -2.88 39.55 20.20
CA ARG A 4 -3.16 38.12 20.24
C ARG A 4 -1.77 37.43 20.35
N ILE A 5 -1.63 36.45 21.23
CA ILE A 5 -1.44 35.03 20.84
C ILE A 5 -0.26 34.87 19.86
N THR A 6 0.98 34.82 20.36
CA THR A 6 1.76 33.57 20.54
C THR A 6 1.59 32.51 19.45
N LEU A 7 2.73 32.09 18.90
CA LEU A 7 3.00 30.72 18.45
C LEU A 7 2.02 30.12 17.45
N PHE A 8 2.37 30.19 16.16
CA PHE A 8 2.07 29.08 15.28
C PHE A 8 3.36 28.70 14.54
N PRO A 9 4.17 27.77 15.09
CA PRO A 9 5.24 27.19 14.31
C PRO A 9 4.56 26.49 13.14
N LEU A 10 5.04 26.82 11.95
CA LEU A 10 4.68 26.19 10.71
C LEU A 10 5.03 24.69 10.84
N ALA A 11 4.07 23.90 11.33
CA ALA A 11 4.19 22.46 11.38
C ALA A 11 4.11 21.97 9.93
N LEU A 12 5.24 22.00 9.25
CA LEU A 12 5.54 21.08 8.16
C LEU A 12 5.49 19.68 8.77
N VAL A 13 4.29 19.13 8.86
CA VAL A 13 4.11 17.70 8.98
C VAL A 13 4.54 17.16 7.63
N ILE A 14 5.83 16.90 7.50
CA ILE A 14 6.36 15.93 6.56
C ILE A 14 5.78 14.60 7.05
N ALA A 15 4.52 14.34 6.69
CA ALA A 15 4.00 13.00 6.64
C ALA A 15 4.84 12.34 5.55
N GLY A 16 5.99 11.80 5.94
CA GLY A 16 6.73 10.89 5.10
C GLY A 16 5.72 9.84 4.68
N CYS A 17 5.46 9.75 3.37
CA CYS A 17 4.72 8.65 2.79
C CYS A 17 5.60 7.41 2.96
N SER A 18 5.73 6.92 4.19
CA SER A 18 6.21 5.58 4.47
C SER A 18 5.10 4.66 3.99
N THR A 19 5.08 4.37 2.70
CA THR A 19 4.34 3.21 2.18
C THR A 19 4.82 2.01 3.00
N PRO A 20 3.98 1.45 3.88
CA PRO A 20 4.42 0.35 4.75
C PRO A 20 5.01 -0.76 3.89
N PRO A 21 6.06 -1.46 4.35
CA PRO A 21 6.74 -2.51 3.57
C PRO A 21 5.79 -3.65 3.15
N ASN A 22 4.64 -3.76 3.80
CA ASN A 22 3.58 -4.72 3.51
C ASN A 22 2.41 -4.09 2.72
N GLN A 23 2.69 -3.14 1.84
CA GLN A 23 1.63 -2.55 1.01
C GLN A 23 1.46 -3.33 -0.29
N ILE A 24 0.21 -3.65 -0.59
CA ILE A 24 -0.18 -4.18 -1.89
C ILE A 24 -0.27 -3.00 -2.84
N VAL A 25 0.51 -3.06 -3.91
CA VAL A 25 0.63 -1.99 -4.90
C VAL A 25 -0.06 -2.39 -6.20
N PRO A 26 -0.87 -1.52 -6.79
CA PRO A 26 -1.41 -1.77 -8.12
C PRO A 26 -0.27 -1.80 -9.14
N PHE A 27 -0.29 -2.77 -10.04
CA PHE A 27 0.72 -2.92 -11.09
C PHE A 27 0.19 -2.38 -12.43
N ARG A 28 -0.80 -3.05 -13.05
CA ARG A 28 -1.53 -2.60 -14.26
C ARG A 28 -2.78 -3.44 -14.47
N ASP A 29 -3.80 -2.95 -15.18
CA ASP A 29 -4.96 -3.75 -15.62
C ASP A 29 -5.66 -4.55 -14.50
N GLY A 30 -5.81 -3.93 -13.32
CA GLY A 30 -6.40 -4.58 -12.14
C GLY A 30 -5.50 -5.64 -11.47
N VAL A 31 -4.28 -5.85 -11.96
CA VAL A 31 -3.26 -6.68 -11.33
C VAL A 31 -2.68 -5.96 -10.13
N LEU A 32 -2.60 -6.70 -9.03
CA LEU A 32 -1.99 -6.27 -7.78
C LEU A 32 -0.63 -6.95 -7.62
N ARG A 33 0.28 -6.27 -6.93
CA ARG A 33 1.57 -6.79 -6.51
C ARG A 33 1.65 -6.84 -4.98
N ALA A 34 2.00 -7.99 -4.44
CA ALA A 34 2.34 -8.17 -3.03
C ALA A 34 3.80 -8.60 -2.88
N MET A 35 4.42 -8.40 -1.72
CA MET A 35 5.80 -8.85 -1.48
C MET A 35 5.89 -10.38 -1.39
N THR A 36 4.84 -11.04 -0.88
CA THR A 36 4.79 -12.49 -0.67
C THR A 36 3.44 -13.09 -1.12
N TYR A 37 3.45 -14.41 -1.38
CA TYR A 37 2.22 -15.16 -1.66
C TYR A 37 1.23 -15.09 -0.50
N THR A 38 1.68 -15.22 0.74
CA THR A 38 0.82 -15.13 1.93
C THR A 38 0.09 -13.80 2.00
N GLN A 39 0.80 -12.69 1.79
CA GLN A 39 0.22 -11.35 1.82
C GLN A 39 -0.83 -11.14 0.73
N ALA A 40 -0.60 -11.68 -0.47
CA ALA A 40 -1.60 -11.67 -1.56
C ALA A 40 -2.84 -12.51 -1.21
N SER A 41 -2.64 -13.71 -0.64
CA SER A 41 -3.73 -14.58 -0.21
C SER A 41 -4.57 -13.92 0.89
N ASP A 42 -3.93 -13.33 1.90
CA ASP A 42 -4.62 -12.65 3.00
C ASP A 42 -5.47 -11.48 2.48
N TYR A 43 -4.95 -10.73 1.50
CA TYR A 43 -5.67 -9.61 0.90
C TYR A 43 -6.91 -10.03 0.11
N CYS A 44 -6.82 -11.09 -0.70
CA CYS A 44 -8.00 -11.61 -1.39
C CYS A 44 -8.99 -12.25 -0.40
N SER A 45 -8.49 -12.96 0.61
CA SER A 45 -9.31 -13.59 1.65
C SER A 45 -10.11 -12.56 2.46
N ALA A 46 -9.51 -11.41 2.79
CA ALA A 46 -10.21 -10.29 3.45
C ALA A 46 -11.36 -9.72 2.60
N LYS A 47 -11.37 -9.98 1.29
CA LYS A 47 -12.43 -9.61 0.35
C LYS A 47 -13.36 -10.78 0.01
N SER A 48 -13.21 -11.92 0.68
CA SER A 48 -13.93 -13.17 0.36
C SER A 48 -13.72 -13.62 -1.09
N GLN A 49 -12.52 -13.39 -1.63
CA GLN A 49 -12.11 -13.75 -2.99
C GLN A 49 -10.88 -14.66 -2.97
N GLU A 50 -10.63 -15.38 -4.06
CA GLU A 50 -9.45 -16.23 -4.19
C GLU A 50 -8.34 -15.54 -5.01
N PRO A 51 -7.06 -15.74 -4.64
CA PRO A 51 -5.95 -15.20 -5.40
C PRO A 51 -5.72 -15.98 -6.70
N LYS A 52 -5.85 -15.29 -7.83
CA LYS A 52 -5.36 -15.75 -9.13
C LYS A 52 -3.90 -15.34 -9.31
N TRP A 53 -3.01 -16.31 -9.31
CA TRP A 53 -1.58 -16.08 -9.51
C TRP A 53 -1.28 -15.77 -10.98
N LEU A 54 -0.61 -14.63 -11.22
CA LEU A 54 -0.17 -14.23 -12.55
C LEU A 54 1.34 -14.43 -12.74
N GLY A 55 2.09 -14.57 -11.64
CA GLY A 55 3.51 -14.91 -11.66
C GLY A 55 4.32 -14.07 -10.69
N LYS A 56 5.64 -14.05 -10.89
CA LYS A 56 6.55 -13.18 -10.12
C LYS A 56 6.55 -11.76 -10.68
N ALA A 57 6.65 -10.79 -9.79
CA ALA A 57 6.85 -9.40 -10.17
C ALA A 57 8.28 -9.16 -10.67
N PRO A 58 8.50 -8.19 -11.57
CA PRO A 58 9.83 -7.88 -12.11
C PRO A 58 10.81 -7.46 -11.00
N ALA A 59 12.10 -7.66 -11.24
CA ALA A 59 13.18 -7.34 -10.29
C ALA A 59 13.02 -8.02 -8.91
N GLU A 60 12.44 -9.22 -8.87
CA GLU A 60 12.15 -9.98 -7.64
C GLU A 60 11.34 -9.18 -6.61
N SER A 61 10.56 -8.21 -7.08
CA SER A 61 9.85 -7.26 -6.23
C SER A 61 8.53 -7.80 -5.65
N GLY A 62 8.36 -9.12 -5.68
CA GLY A 62 7.22 -9.84 -5.12
C GLY A 62 6.46 -10.71 -6.10
N VAL A 63 5.15 -10.84 -5.91
CA VAL A 63 4.23 -11.68 -6.68
C VAL A 63 3.11 -10.84 -7.29
N LEU A 64 2.72 -11.17 -8.50
CA LEU A 64 1.60 -10.57 -9.21
C LEU A 64 0.36 -11.46 -9.08
N PHE A 65 -0.76 -10.86 -8.70
CA PHE A 65 -2.00 -11.57 -8.47
C PHE A 65 -3.22 -10.70 -8.81
N GLN A 66 -4.36 -11.34 -8.97
CA GLN A 66 -5.68 -10.71 -9.01
C GLN A 66 -6.58 -11.40 -8.00
N CYS A 67 -7.52 -10.68 -7.42
CA CYS A 67 -8.59 -11.31 -6.63
C CYS A 67 -9.82 -11.46 -7.52
N GLN A 68 -10.39 -12.65 -7.55
CA GLN A 68 -11.57 -12.99 -8.34
C GLN A 68 -12.52 -13.87 -7.54
#